data_AF-L0GW90-F1
#
_entry.id   AF-L0GW90-F1
#
_cell.length_a   1.000
_cell.length_b   1.000
_cell.length_c   1.000
_cell.angle_alpha   90.00
_cell.angle_beta   90.00
_cell.angle_gamma   90.00
#
_symmetry.space_group_name_H-M   'P 1'
#
loop_
_entity.id
_entity.type
_entity.pdbx_description
1 polymer ?
#
loop_
_entity_poly.entity_id
_entity_poly.type
_entity_poly.pdbx_seq_one_letter_code
_entity_poly.pdbx_strand_id
1 'polypeptide(L)'
;MHALKQDVLAKVLTLNLTALLAWLAQWMIRRLYQERRHRYQVNFANALSKMKDNVVRLLGLSPPPGLLERLLCAMACEVEAIRPDRSFPRDIKSSRPKRFQPNYKRCR
;
A
#
# COMPACT_ATOMS: atom_id res chain seq x y z
N MET A 1 7.67 10.37 26.28
CA MET A 1 7.27 8.99 25.93
C MET A 1 5.95 8.89 25.15
N HIS A 2 4.96 9.75 25.41
CA HIS A 2 3.63 9.65 24.77
C HIS A 2 3.63 9.90 23.25
N ALA A 3 4.38 10.89 22.75
CA ALA A 3 4.43 11.22 21.32
C ALA A 3 4.96 10.05 20.46
N LEU A 4 6.06 9.40 20.88
CA LEU A 4 6.60 8.24 20.17
C LEU A 4 5.57 7.10 20.09
N LYS A 5 4.87 6.83 21.20
CA LYS A 5 3.82 5.79 21.25
C LYS A 5 2.68 6.14 20.28
N GLN A 6 2.25 7.40 20.26
CA GLN A 6 1.19 7.87 19.35
C GLN A 6 1.60 7.71 17.88
N ASP A 7 2.82 8.09 17.52
CA ASP A 7 3.33 7.96 16.15
C ASP A 7 3.40 6.50 15.69
N VAL A 8 3.86 5.60 16.56
CA VAL A 8 3.90 4.17 16.28
C VAL A 8 2.49 3.62 16.08
N LEU A 9 1.56 3.94 16.99
CA LEU A 9 0.16 3.50 16.90
C LEU A 9 -0.53 4.06 15.65
N ALA A 10 -0.29 5.32 15.30
CA ALA A 10 -0.84 5.94 14.09
C ALA A 10 -0.34 5.23 12.82
N LYS A 11 0.94 4.85 12.77
CA LYS A 11 1.50 4.07 11.65
C LYS A 11 0.86 2.69 11.54
N VAL A 12 0.75 1.97 12.65
CA VAL A 12 0.12 0.64 12.70
C VAL A 12 -1.35 0.73 12.30
N LEU A 13 -2.09 1.69 12.83
CA LEU A 13 -3.49 1.92 12.48
C LEU A 13 -3.66 2.19 10.98
N THR A 14 -2.85 3.08 10.43
CA THR A 14 -2.89 3.44 9.00
C THR A 14 -2.60 2.21 8.12
N LEU A 15 -1.60 1.40 8.48
CA LEU A 15 -1.27 0.17 7.75
C LEU A 15 -2.42 -0.85 7.83
N ASN A 16 -3.00 -1.04 9.02
CA ASN A 16 -4.10 -1.98 9.22
C ASN A 16 -5.35 -1.56 8.43
N LEU A 17 -5.73 -0.28 8.48
CA LEU A 17 -6.86 0.24 7.69
C LEU A 17 -6.60 0.08 6.18
N THR A 18 -5.37 0.37 5.72
CA THR A 18 -5.00 0.16 4.33
C THR A 18 -5.12 -1.31 3.94
N ALA A 19 -4.66 -2.23 4.78
CA ALA A 19 -4.73 -3.67 4.51
C ALA A 19 -6.17 -4.18 4.40
N LEU A 20 -7.05 -3.73 5.29
CA LEU A 20 -8.48 -4.07 5.24
C LEU A 20 -9.14 -3.57 3.95
N LEU A 21 -8.94 -2.30 3.57
CA LEU A 21 -9.50 -1.76 2.34
C LEU A 21 -8.88 -2.38 1.09
N ALA A 22 -7.57 -2.65 1.10
CA ALA A 22 -6.90 -3.33 0.00
C ALA A 22 -7.44 -4.76 -0.17
N TRP A 23 -7.76 -5.47 0.91
CA TRP A 23 -8.38 -6.79 0.83
C TRP A 23 -9.78 -6.73 0.19
N LEU A 24 -10.61 -5.76 0.60
CA LEU A 24 -11.92 -5.53 -0.01
C LEU A 24 -11.80 -5.11 -1.49
N ALA A 25 -10.91 -4.17 -1.80
CA ALA A 25 -10.64 -3.75 -3.18
C ALA A 25 -10.18 -4.94 -4.03
N GLN A 26 -9.34 -5.81 -3.48
CA GLN A 26 -8.87 -7.01 -4.17
C GLN A 26 -10.02 -7.96 -4.51
N TRP A 27 -11.01 -8.08 -3.62
CA TRP A 27 -12.22 -8.84 -3.91
C TRP A 27 -13.03 -8.22 -5.05
N MET A 28 -13.19 -6.89 -5.08
CA MET A 28 -13.86 -6.17 -6.18
C MET A 28 -13.13 -6.32 -7.52
N ILE A 29 -11.81 -6.14 -7.52
CA ILE A 29 -10.91 -6.25 -8.69
C ILE A 29 -11.05 -7.60 -9.38
N ARG A 30 -11.19 -8.69 -8.61
CA ARG A 30 -11.35 -10.04 -9.17
C ARG A 30 -12.58 -10.14 -10.07
N ARG A 31 -13.65 -9.42 -9.75
CA ARG A 31 -14.86 -9.34 -10.59
C ARG A 31 -14.70 -8.32 -11.71
N LEU A 32 -14.25 -7.10 -11.39
CA LEU A 32 -14.14 -5.99 -12.34
C LEU A 32 -13.19 -6.28 -13.52
N TYR A 33 -12.15 -7.07 -13.30
CA TYR A 33 -11.09 -7.31 -14.27
C TYR A 33 -10.96 -8.78 -14.68
N GLN A 34 -12.01 -9.59 -14.45
CA GLN A 34 -12.00 -11.02 -14.78
C GLN A 34 -11.77 -11.28 -16.29
N GLU A 35 -12.25 -10.39 -17.16
CA GLU A 35 -12.16 -10.52 -18.62
C GLU A 35 -10.81 -10.05 -19.18
N ARG A 36 -9.93 -9.47 -18.35
CA ARG A 36 -8.64 -8.96 -18.81
C ARG A 36 -7.62 -10.11 -18.95
N ARG A 37 -6.65 -9.94 -19.86
CA ARG A 37 -5.59 -10.93 -20.14
C ARG A 37 -4.81 -11.40 -18.90
N HIS A 38 -4.55 -10.51 -17.96
CA HIS A 38 -3.77 -10.81 -16.76
C HIS A 38 -4.63 -10.79 -15.51
N ARG A 39 -4.15 -11.44 -14.45
CA ARG A 39 -4.66 -11.20 -13.10
C ARG A 39 -4.16 -9.85 -12.61
N TYR A 40 -4.99 -9.18 -11.84
CA TYR A 40 -4.69 -7.87 -11.27
C TYR A 40 -4.67 -7.93 -9.76
N GLN A 41 -3.73 -7.20 -9.17
CA GLN A 41 -3.65 -7.00 -7.73
C GLN A 41 -3.75 -5.52 -7.39
N VAL A 42 -4.21 -5.22 -6.18
CA VAL A 42 -4.17 -3.86 -5.64
C VAL A 42 -2.73 -3.36 -5.63
N ASN A 43 -2.50 -2.13 -6.10
CA ASN A 43 -1.24 -1.44 -5.87
C ASN A 43 -1.17 -1.02 -4.40
N PHE A 44 -0.58 -1.86 -3.54
CA PHE A 44 -0.55 -1.59 -2.10
C PHE A 44 0.23 -0.33 -1.74
N ALA A 45 1.29 0.02 -2.48
CA ALA A 45 2.04 1.24 -2.25
C ALA A 45 1.18 2.48 -2.52
N ASN A 46 0.44 2.47 -3.64
CA ASN A 46 -0.50 3.54 -3.96
C ASN A 46 -1.67 3.60 -2.96
N ALA A 47 -2.24 2.45 -2.59
CA ALA A 47 -3.29 2.35 -1.59
C ALA A 47 -2.86 2.95 -0.24
N LEU A 48 -1.64 2.64 0.22
CA LEU A 48 -1.08 3.20 1.44
C LEU A 48 -0.85 4.71 1.33
N SER A 49 -0.40 5.19 0.16
CA SER A 49 -0.27 6.64 -0.09
C SER A 49 -1.62 7.34 0.06
N LYS A 50 -2.66 6.84 -0.63
CA LYS A 50 -4.01 7.39 -0.55
C LYS A 50 -4.59 7.35 0.87
N MET A 51 -4.34 6.28 1.62
CA MET A 51 -4.76 6.17 3.01
C MET A 51 -4.05 7.23 3.88
N LYS A 52 -2.74 7.41 3.75
CA LYS A 52 -2.00 8.44 4.51
C LYS A 52 -2.56 9.85 4.29
N ASP A 53 -2.93 10.18 3.06
CA ASP A 53 -3.49 11.49 2.71
C ASP A 53 -4.90 11.71 3.29
N ASN A 54 -5.61 10.62 3.66
CA ASN A 54 -7.01 10.68 4.06
C ASN A 54 -7.30 10.16 5.47
N VAL A 55 -6.35 9.51 6.16
CA VAL A 55 -6.59 8.85 7.45
C VAL A 55 -7.08 9.84 8.52
N VAL A 56 -6.53 11.04 8.54
CA VAL A 56 -6.97 12.11 9.46
C VAL A 56 -8.38 12.58 9.12
N ARG A 57 -8.72 12.69 7.83
CA ARG A 57 -10.06 13.09 7.38
C ARG A 57 -11.10 12.00 7.66
N LEU A 58 -10.69 10.73 7.55
CA LEU A 58 -11.52 9.57 7.79
C LEU A 58 -11.85 9.39 9.27
N LEU A 59 -10.89 9.65 10.16
CA LEU A 59 -11.03 9.48 11.61
C LEU A 59 -11.39 10.79 12.34
N GLY A 60 -11.54 11.90 11.61
CA GLY A 60 -11.92 13.18 12.17
C GLY A 60 -13.39 13.22 12.64
N LEU A 61 -13.76 14.30 13.33
CA LEU A 61 -15.11 14.48 13.90
C LEU A 61 -16.22 14.56 12.86
N SER A 62 -15.90 14.98 11.63
CA SER A 62 -16.85 15.11 10.52
C SER A 62 -16.20 14.59 9.24
N PRO A 63 -16.17 13.26 9.04
CA PRO A 63 -15.61 12.69 7.82
C PRO A 63 -16.49 13.07 6.63
N PRO A 64 -15.90 13.46 5.48
CA PRO A 64 -16.66 13.73 4.28
C PRO A 64 -17.55 12.52 3.92
N PRO A 65 -18.82 12.73 3.55
CA PRO A 65 -19.71 11.64 3.20
C PRO A 65 -19.16 10.87 1.99
N GLY A 66 -19.21 9.55 2.06
CA GLY A 66 -18.73 8.68 0.99
C GLY A 66 -17.20 8.58 0.87
N LEU A 67 -16.41 9.15 1.79
CA LEU A 67 -14.94 9.13 1.69
C LEU A 67 -14.38 7.70 1.67
N LEU A 68 -14.95 6.81 2.49
CA LEU A 68 -14.50 5.42 2.59
C LEU A 68 -14.74 4.66 1.27
N GLU A 69 -15.93 4.81 0.70
CA GLU A 69 -16.33 4.22 -0.57
C GLU A 69 -15.48 4.76 -1.71
N ARG A 70 -15.23 6.07 -1.74
CA ARG A 70 -14.33 6.69 -2.72
C ARG A 70 -12.91 6.17 -2.61
N LEU A 71 -12.38 6.02 -1.39
CA LEU A 71 -11.06 5.42 -1.16
C LEU A 71 -11.02 3.98 -1.66
N LEU A 72 -12.03 3.18 -1.32
CA LEU A 72 -12.14 1.78 -1.74
C LEU A 72 -12.18 1.67 -3.28
N CYS A 73 -13.05 2.43 -3.93
CA CYS A 73 -13.14 2.49 -5.39
C CYS A 73 -11.81 2.95 -6.02
N ALA A 74 -11.17 3.96 -5.44
CA ALA A 74 -9.89 4.46 -5.92
C ALA A 74 -8.74 3.45 -5.75
N MET A 75 -8.81 2.55 -4.76
CA MET A 75 -7.89 1.42 -4.63
C MET A 75 -8.22 0.30 -5.62
N ALA A 76 -9.51 0.07 -5.89
CA ALA A 76 -9.97 -0.94 -6.85
C ALA A 76 -9.65 -0.56 -8.30
N CYS A 77 -9.61 0.73 -8.65
CA CYS A 77 -9.26 1.19 -9.99
C CYS A 77 -7.75 1.19 -10.27
N GLU A 78 -6.92 1.40 -9.23
CA GLU A 78 -5.46 1.54 -9.36
C GLU A 78 -4.76 0.20 -9.13
N VAL A 79 -4.77 -0.63 -10.16
CA VAL A 79 -4.29 -2.01 -10.10
C VAL A 79 -2.97 -2.22 -10.83
N GLU A 80 -2.20 -3.18 -10.35
CA GLU A 80 -1.02 -3.68 -11.03
C GLU A 80 -1.31 -5.05 -11.64
N ALA A 81 -0.85 -5.26 -12.88
CA ALA A 81 -0.93 -6.56 -13.54
C ALA A 81 0.13 -7.51 -12.99
N ILE A 82 -0.31 -8.71 -12.58
CA ILE A 82 0.58 -9.83 -12.24
C ILE A 82 1.08 -10.44 -13.55
N ARG A 83 2.38 -10.31 -13.81
CA ARG A 83 3.04 -10.80 -15.03
C ARG A 83 4.07 -11.85 -14.64
N PRO A 84 3.75 -13.16 -14.71
CA PRO A 84 4.72 -14.21 -14.40
C PRO A 84 5.82 -14.33 -15.47
N ASP A 85 5.54 -13.86 -16.68
CA ASP A 85 6.33 -13.97 -17.90
C ASP A 85 7.31 -12.80 -18.12
N ARG A 86 7.75 -12.12 -17.06
CA ARG A 86 8.71 -11.01 -17.23
C ARG A 86 10.08 -11.55 -17.61
N SER A 87 10.64 -11.04 -18.71
CA SER A 87 12.03 -11.28 -19.11
C SER A 87 13.04 -10.86 -18.02
N PHE A 88 12.66 -9.88 -17.19
CA PHE A 88 13.41 -9.46 -16.01
C PHE A 88 12.48 -9.49 -14.79
N PRO A 89 12.53 -10.53 -13.94
CA PRO A 89 11.69 -10.61 -12.75
C PRO A 89 12.03 -9.47 -11.78
N ARG A 90 10.99 -8.93 -11.12
CA ARG A 90 11.19 -7.98 -10.02
C ARG A 90 11.54 -8.76 -8.76
N ASP A 91 12.82 -9.05 -8.57
CA ASP A 91 13.32 -9.48 -7.26
C ASP A 91 13.22 -8.31 -6.29
N ILE A 92 12.07 -8.18 -5.63
CA ILE A 92 11.90 -7.26 -4.52
C ILE A 92 12.85 -7.75 -3.44
N LYS A 93 13.98 -7.04 -3.30
CA LYS A 93 14.99 -7.31 -2.27
C LYS A 93 14.27 -7.47 -0.93
N SER A 94 14.62 -8.54 -0.20
CA SER A 94 14.13 -8.82 1.14
C SER A 94 14.06 -7.54 1.98
N SER A 95 13.00 -7.39 2.78
CA SER A 95 12.86 -6.30 3.76
C SER A 95 13.97 -6.26 4.81
N ARG A 96 14.84 -7.28 4.84
CA ARG A 96 16.09 -7.24 5.59
C ARG A 96 16.93 -6.08 5.02
N PRO A 97 17.22 -5.03 5.81
CA PRO A 97 18.13 -4.00 5.36
C PRO A 97 19.41 -4.69 4.92
N LYS A 98 19.87 -4.44 3.70
CA LYS A 98 21.22 -4.83 3.31
C LYS A 98 22.13 -4.24 4.39
N ARG A 99 22.92 -5.09 5.06
CA ARG A 99 23.93 -4.64 6.03
C ARG A 99 24.65 -3.44 5.42
N PHE A 100 24.83 -2.39 6.22
CA PHE A 100 25.57 -1.20 5.81
C PHE A 100 26.81 -1.64 5.03
N GLN A 101 26.88 -1.27 3.75
CA GLN A 101 28.05 -1.54 2.93
C GLN A 101 29.05 -0.46 3.34
N PRO A 102 30.10 -0.78 4.14
CA PRO A 102 31.12 0.21 4.39
C PRO A 102 31.67 0.61 3.02
N ASN A 103 31.61 1.90 2.71
CA ASN A 103 32.22 2.45 1.49
C ASN A 103 33.66 1.94 1.46
N TYR A 104 33.92 0.98 0.58
CA TYR A 104 35.23 0.39 0.39
C TYR A 104 36.06 1.42 -0.35
N LYS A 105 36.84 2.17 0.43
CA LYS A 105 38.30 2.33 0.35
C LYS A 105 38.65 3.50 1.27
N ARG A 106 39.29 3.20 2.41
CA ARG A 106 40.13 4.22 3.05
C ARG A 106 41.36 4.34 2.16
N CYS A 107 41.50 5.46 1.47
CA CYS A 107 42.78 5.80 0.83
C CYS A 107 43.84 5.88 1.93
N ARG A 108 45.01 5.29 1.63
CA ARG A 108 46.15 5.11 2.53
C ARG A 108 46.85 6.44 2.79
#